data_AF-A0A413HB25-F1
#
_entry.id   AF-A0A413HB25-F1
#
_cell.length_a   1.000
_cell.length_b   1.000
_cell.length_c   1.000
_cell.angle_alpha   90.00
_cell.angle_beta   90.00
_cell.angle_gamma   90.00
#
_symmetry.space_group_name_H-M   'P 1'
#
loop_
_entity.id
_entity.type
_entity.pdbx_description
1 polymer ?
#
loop_
_entity_poly.entity_id
_entity_poly.type
_entity_poly.pdbx_seq_one_letter_code
_entity_poly.pdbx_strand_id
1 'polypeptide(L)'
;MRLDDLSSYKSWLFINSEIPEFTVSEFLTGRHIANEMLYYKGEYVKGAALECAEYVMANIAPSHVTGNTSFGRLLNDKTVNEFCDSCIKYIERKLDLAAHGILSFDLKEDSKGNLKVTEVNISTWPTRVSWPRLVST
;
A
#
# COMPACT_ATOMS: atom_id res chain seq x y z
N MET A 1 6.91 10.54 7.20
CA MET A 1 6.85 11.96 7.65
C MET A 1 6.60 12.82 6.42
N ARG A 2 5.67 13.78 6.48
CA ARG A 2 5.43 14.71 5.38
C ARG A 2 6.37 15.91 5.54
N LEU A 3 6.97 16.35 4.43
CA LEU A 3 7.81 17.53 4.37
C LEU A 3 7.09 18.57 3.51
N ASP A 4 6.78 19.73 4.07
CA ASP A 4 6.03 20.77 3.37
C ASP A 4 6.96 21.73 2.60
N ASP A 5 8.22 21.82 2.99
CA ASP A 5 9.18 22.76 2.44
C ASP A 5 10.65 22.28 2.56
N LEU A 6 11.55 22.98 1.86
CA LEU A 6 12.97 22.63 1.79
C LEU A 6 13.71 22.82 3.13
N SER A 7 13.28 23.77 3.97
CA SER A 7 13.85 23.99 5.30
C SER A 7 13.55 22.80 6.21
N SER A 8 12.31 22.29 6.15
CA SER A 8 11.89 21.07 6.85
C SER A 8 12.72 19.86 6.42
N TYR A 9 12.98 19.71 5.11
CA TYR A 9 13.85 18.65 4.60
C TYR A 9 15.29 18.74 5.11
N LYS A 10 15.89 19.93 5.07
CA LYS A 10 17.26 20.16 5.58
C LYS A 10 17.38 19.86 7.07
N SER A 11 16.37 20.27 7.85
CA SER A 11 16.30 19.95 9.28
C SER A 11 16.23 18.45 9.52
N TRP A 12 15.43 17.74 8.72
CA TRP A 12 15.33 16.28 8.81
C TRP A 12 16.65 15.59 8.48
N LEU A 13 17.36 16.01 7.43
CA LEU A 13 18.69 15.49 7.08
C LEU A 13 19.72 15.73 8.18
N PHE A 14 19.68 16.88 8.84
CA PHE A 14 20.58 17.19 9.94
C PHE A 14 20.37 16.23 11.13
N ILE A 15 19.10 16.02 11.50
CA ILE A 15 18.71 15.12 12.60
C ILE A 15 19.05 13.65 12.27
N ASN A 16 18.85 13.24 11.02
CA ASN A 16 18.99 11.85 10.58
C ASN A 16 20.26 11.62 9.75
N SER A 17 21.32 12.36 10.06
CA SER A 17 22.56 12.39 9.26
C SER A 17 23.30 11.04 9.20
N GLU A 18 22.98 10.11 10.10
CA GLU A 18 23.55 8.76 10.10
C GLU A 18 22.78 7.76 9.22
N ILE A 19 21.62 8.13 8.66
CA ILE A 19 20.85 7.24 7.78
C ILE A 19 21.57 7.17 6.41
N PRO A 20 22.06 5.98 5.99
CA PRO A 20 22.86 5.86 4.78
C PRO A 20 22.03 6.00 3.50
N GLU A 21 20.76 5.57 3.52
CA GLU A 21 19.86 5.64 2.37
C GLU A 21 18.41 5.84 2.81
N PHE A 22 17.65 6.59 2.00
CA PHE A 22 16.22 6.79 2.17
C PHE A 22 15.58 7.15 0.83
N THR A 23 14.27 6.94 0.74
CA THR A 23 13.48 7.27 -0.45
C THR A 23 12.55 8.45 -0.14
N VAL A 24 12.44 9.38 -1.10
CA VAL A 24 11.47 10.48 -1.06
C VAL A 24 10.47 10.26 -2.20
N SER A 25 9.19 10.32 -1.88
CA SER A 25 8.10 10.18 -2.85
C SER A 25 7.13 11.36 -2.75
N GLU A 26 6.29 11.52 -3.76
CA GLU A 26 5.19 12.47 -3.69
C GLU A 26 4.23 12.14 -2.54
N PHE A 27 3.56 13.16 -2.01
CA PHE A 27 2.56 12.99 -0.96
C PHE A 27 1.18 12.75 -1.58
N LEU A 28 0.71 11.51 -1.50
CA LEU A 28 -0.60 11.10 -2.01
C LEU A 28 -1.68 11.37 -0.95
N THR A 29 -2.75 12.08 -1.32
CA THR A 29 -3.80 12.57 -0.40
C THR A 29 -5.09 11.75 -0.41
N GLY A 30 -5.27 10.86 -1.38
CA GLY A 30 -6.49 10.09 -1.52
C GLY A 30 -6.54 8.83 -0.64
N ARG A 31 -7.47 7.93 -0.95
CA ARG A 31 -7.74 6.72 -0.16
C ARG A 31 -6.53 5.80 -0.09
N HIS A 32 -6.41 5.09 1.04
CA HIS A 32 -5.44 4.02 1.20
C HIS A 32 -6.13 2.67 0.96
N ILE A 33 -5.59 1.90 0.03
CA ILE A 33 -6.17 0.63 -0.40
C ILE A 33 -5.09 -0.44 -0.29
N ALA A 34 -5.37 -1.49 0.47
CA ALA A 34 -4.56 -2.69 0.49
C ALA A 34 -5.16 -3.71 -0.48
N ASN A 35 -4.31 -4.45 -1.17
CA ASN A 35 -4.74 -5.52 -2.06
C ASN A 35 -3.85 -6.75 -1.89
N GLU A 36 -4.45 -7.93 -1.93
CA GLU A 36 -3.73 -9.19 -1.82
C GLU A 36 -4.10 -10.08 -3.00
N MET A 37 -3.08 -10.53 -3.73
CA MET A 37 -3.21 -11.27 -4.98
C MET A 37 -2.52 -12.62 -4.86
N LEU A 38 -3.20 -13.68 -5.29
CA LEU A 38 -2.67 -15.04 -5.38
C LEU A 38 -2.36 -15.38 -6.83
N TYR A 39 -1.10 -15.73 -7.08
CA TYR A 39 -0.62 -16.23 -8.36
C TYR A 39 -0.14 -17.68 -8.25
N TYR A 40 -0.39 -18.46 -9.30
CA TYR A 40 0.15 -19.81 -9.43
C TYR A 40 0.74 -19.99 -10.82
N LYS A 41 2.07 -20.08 -10.87
CA LYS A 41 2.86 -20.27 -12.10
C LYS A 41 2.56 -19.21 -13.18
N GLY A 42 2.52 -17.94 -12.78
CA GLY A 42 2.23 -16.79 -13.64
C GLY A 42 0.73 -16.53 -13.85
N GLU A 43 -0.15 -17.45 -13.46
CA GLU A 43 -1.59 -17.27 -13.62
C GLU A 43 -2.20 -16.60 -12.38
N TYR A 44 -3.00 -15.56 -12.62
CA TYR A 44 -3.79 -14.91 -11.59
C TYR A 44 -4.93 -15.82 -11.14
N VAL A 45 -4.95 -16.20 -9.87
CA VAL A 45 -5.96 -17.11 -9.30
C VAL A 45 -7.09 -16.32 -8.65
N LYS A 46 -6.74 -15.41 -7.73
CA LYS A 46 -7.71 -14.60 -6.98
C LYS A 46 -7.06 -13.38 -6.35
N GLY A 47 -7.84 -12.32 -6.19
CA GLY A 47 -7.45 -11.09 -5.54
C GLY A 47 -8.55 -10.54 -4.65
N ALA A 48 -8.16 -9.88 -3.57
CA ALA A 48 -9.06 -9.18 -2.65
C ALA A 48 -8.51 -7.79 -2.35
N ALA A 49 -9.37 -6.77 -2.43
CA ALA A 49 -9.04 -5.39 -2.11
C ALA A 49 -9.78 -4.93 -0.86
N LEU A 50 -9.11 -4.11 -0.06
CA LEU A 50 -9.59 -3.54 1.19
C LEU A 50 -9.26 -2.05 1.20
N GLU A 51 -10.25 -1.19 1.40
CA GLU A 51 -10.02 0.20 1.75
C GLU A 51 -9.70 0.29 3.24
N CYS A 52 -8.53 0.84 3.57
CA CYS A 52 -8.13 1.15 4.94
C CYS A 52 -8.75 2.50 5.34
N ALA A 53 -10.00 2.45 5.81
CA ALA A 53 -10.81 3.64 6.07
C ALA A 53 -10.48 4.31 7.42
N GLU A 54 -10.04 3.55 8.43
CA GLU A 54 -9.56 4.13 9.69
C GLU A 54 -8.30 3.43 10.17
N TYR A 55 -7.34 4.21 10.66
CA TYR A 55 -6.13 3.72 11.32
C TYR A 55 -6.34 3.73 12.84
N VAL A 56 -6.02 2.62 13.52
CA VAL A 56 -5.98 2.62 14.99
C VAL A 56 -4.88 3.60 15.37
N MET A 57 -5.14 4.54 16.29
CA MET A 57 -4.16 5.53 16.74
C MET A 57 -3.79 6.65 15.73
N ALA A 58 -4.66 6.98 14.76
CA ALA A 58 -4.44 8.10 13.83
C ALA A 58 -4.08 9.43 14.53
N ASN A 59 -4.68 9.72 15.70
CA ASN A 59 -4.46 10.97 16.45
C ASN A 59 -3.09 11.10 17.14
N ILE A 60 -2.27 10.05 17.19
CA ILE A 60 -0.94 10.07 17.84
C ILE A 60 0.20 9.79 16.86
N ALA A 61 -0.10 9.46 15.60
CA ALA A 61 0.92 9.31 14.56
C ALA A 61 1.16 10.66 13.86
N PRO A 62 2.42 11.12 13.70
CA PRO A 62 2.73 12.38 13.01
C PRO A 62 2.19 12.47 11.58
N SER A 63 1.97 11.32 10.92
CA SER A 63 1.39 11.21 9.59
C SER A 63 -0.12 10.91 9.56
N HIS A 64 -0.76 10.71 10.71
CA HIS A 64 -2.10 10.14 10.87
C HIS A 64 -2.31 8.75 10.22
N VAL A 65 -1.24 8.15 9.69
CA VAL A 65 -1.18 6.82 9.09
C VAL A 65 -0.36 5.95 10.03
N THR A 66 -0.98 4.92 10.60
CA THR A 66 -0.31 3.90 11.41
C THR A 66 -0.29 2.56 10.68
N GLY A 67 0.56 1.63 11.14
CA GLY A 67 0.60 0.29 10.59
C GLY A 67 -0.61 -0.59 10.91
N ASN A 68 -1.53 -0.17 11.79
CA ASN A 68 -2.68 -0.99 12.19
C ASN A 68 -3.99 -0.37 11.68
N THR A 69 -4.68 -1.06 10.78
CA THR A 69 -6.01 -0.66 10.31
C THR A 69 -7.06 -0.96 11.39
N SER A 70 -7.80 0.06 11.86
CA SER A 70 -8.90 -0.07 12.84
C SER A 70 -10.18 -0.52 12.17
N PHE A 71 -10.41 -0.04 10.94
CA PHE A 71 -11.60 -0.34 10.17
C PHE A 71 -11.25 -0.42 8.69
N GLY A 72 -11.53 -1.57 8.08
CA GLY A 72 -11.32 -1.83 6.67
C GLY A 72 -12.63 -2.16 5.98
N ARG A 73 -12.90 -1.55 4.82
CA ARG A 73 -14.05 -1.90 3.97
C ARG A 73 -13.56 -2.81 2.86
N LEU A 74 -14.11 -4.02 2.76
CA LEU A 74 -13.86 -4.87 1.61
C LEU A 74 -14.42 -4.19 0.37
N LEU A 75 -13.57 -4.00 -0.63
CA LEU A 75 -13.95 -3.45 -1.91
C LEU A 75 -14.35 -4.61 -2.82
N ASN A 76 -15.61 -4.66 -3.20
CA ASN A 76 -16.10 -5.61 -4.21
C ASN A 76 -15.89 -5.10 -5.65
N ASP A 77 -14.97 -4.16 -5.83
CA ASP A 77 -14.63 -3.56 -7.11
C ASP A 77 -13.46 -4.31 -7.73
N LYS A 78 -13.67 -4.86 -8.93
CA LYS A 78 -12.65 -5.59 -9.68
C LYS A 78 -11.57 -4.67 -10.23
N THR A 79 -11.84 -3.38 -10.37
CA THR A 79 -10.93 -2.39 -10.95
C THR A 79 -9.58 -2.38 -10.23
N VAL A 80 -9.58 -2.52 -8.89
CA VAL A 80 -8.33 -2.57 -8.09
C VAL A 80 -7.52 -3.83 -8.42
N ASN A 81 -8.18 -4.98 -8.52
CA ASN A 81 -7.53 -6.25 -8.85
C ASN A 81 -6.96 -6.23 -10.27
N GLU A 82 -7.71 -5.71 -11.23
CA GLU A 82 -7.28 -5.58 -12.64
C GLU A 82 -6.09 -4.62 -12.76
N PHE A 83 -6.10 -3.51 -12.01
CA PHE A 83 -4.97 -2.60 -11.93
C PHE A 83 -3.73 -3.31 -11.36
N CYS A 84 -3.85 -4.01 -10.23
CA CYS A 84 -2.73 -4.73 -9.63
C CYS A 84 -2.19 -5.84 -10.53
N ASP A 85 -3.07 -6.58 -11.21
CA ASP A 85 -2.66 -7.60 -12.17
C ASP A 85 -1.89 -6.98 -13.34
N SER A 86 -2.33 -5.84 -13.87
CA SER A 86 -1.60 -5.12 -14.90
C SER A 86 -0.18 -4.72 -14.46
N CYS A 87 0.00 -4.35 -13.19
CA CYS A 87 1.30 -4.05 -12.59
C CYS A 87 2.18 -5.31 -12.50
N ILE A 88 1.63 -6.45 -12.06
CA ILE A 88 2.36 -7.72 -12.04
C ILE A 88 2.78 -8.13 -13.44
N LYS A 89 1.87 -8.09 -14.43
CA LYS A 89 2.21 -8.41 -15.82
C LYS A 89 3.29 -7.51 -16.38
N TYR A 90 3.37 -6.26 -15.94
CA TYR A 90 4.48 -5.38 -16.29
C TYR A 90 5.80 -5.83 -15.64
N ILE A 91 5.79 -6.16 -14.35
CA ILE A 91 6.98 -6.64 -13.61
C ILE A 91 7.47 -7.98 -14.18
N GLU A 92 6.58 -8.94 -14.45
CA GLU A 92 6.93 -10.23 -15.04
C GLU A 92 7.70 -10.05 -16.35
N ARG A 93 7.18 -9.18 -17.25
CA ARG A 93 7.85 -8.87 -18.53
C ARG A 93 9.19 -8.17 -18.37
N LYS A 94 9.36 -7.36 -17.32
CA LYS A 94 10.59 -6.60 -17.08
C LYS A 94 11.69 -7.43 -16.46
N LEU A 95 11.33 -8.40 -15.64
CA LEU A 95 12.27 -9.25 -14.91
C LEU A 95 12.46 -10.63 -15.56
N ASP A 96 11.63 -10.98 -16.54
CA ASP A 96 11.57 -12.32 -17.14
C ASP A 96 11.33 -13.41 -16.07
N LEU A 97 10.39 -13.13 -15.17
CA LEU A 97 10.04 -13.98 -14.04
C LEU A 97 8.52 -14.14 -13.95
N ALA A 98 8.07 -15.37 -13.72
CA ALA A 98 6.65 -15.65 -13.50
C ALA A 98 6.27 -15.41 -12.02
N ALA A 99 5.19 -14.67 -11.80
CA ALA A 99 4.62 -14.44 -10.49
C ALA A 99 4.12 -15.75 -9.87
N HIS A 100 4.46 -15.98 -8.61
CA HIS A 100 4.05 -17.18 -7.89
C HIS A 100 3.91 -16.88 -6.39
N GLY A 101 2.84 -17.37 -5.79
CA GLY A 101 2.54 -17.15 -4.38
C GLY A 101 1.68 -15.91 -4.16
N ILE A 102 1.78 -15.36 -2.95
CA ILE A 102 0.97 -14.22 -2.51
C ILE A 102 1.78 -12.94 -2.67
N LEU A 103 1.19 -11.97 -3.36
CA LEU A 103 1.74 -10.65 -3.60
C LEU A 103 0.78 -9.62 -3.04
N SER A 104 1.31 -8.79 -2.14
CA SER A 104 0.55 -7.81 -1.39
C SER A 104 0.89 -6.41 -1.86
N PHE A 105 -0.13 -5.65 -2.24
CA PHE A 105 0.00 -4.30 -2.76
C PHE A 105 -0.49 -3.28 -1.72
N ASP A 106 0.35 -2.28 -1.48
CA ASP A 106 -0.10 -1.02 -0.88
C ASP A 106 -0.34 0.00 -1.99
N LEU A 107 -1.57 0.51 -2.03
CA LEU A 107 -2.03 1.47 -3.00
C LEU A 107 -2.50 2.73 -2.31
N LYS A 108 -2.30 3.86 -2.98
CA LYS A 108 -2.86 5.12 -2.55
C LYS A 108 -3.35 5.94 -3.73
N GLU A 109 -4.44 6.66 -3.55
CA GLU A 109 -4.96 7.55 -4.58
C GLU A 109 -4.24 8.91 -4.58
N ASP A 110 -4.00 9.44 -5.77
CA ASP A 110 -3.58 10.83 -5.93
C ASP A 110 -4.75 11.82 -5.69
N SER A 111 -4.47 13.12 -5.80
CA SER A 111 -5.49 14.17 -5.62
C SER A 111 -6.62 14.16 -6.66
N LYS A 112 -6.48 13.36 -7.73
CA LYS A 112 -7.50 13.16 -8.79
C LYS A 112 -8.21 11.82 -8.65
N GLY A 113 -7.88 11.01 -7.64
CA GLY A 113 -8.48 9.69 -7.43
C GLY A 113 -7.83 8.57 -8.25
N ASN A 114 -6.67 8.79 -8.88
CA ASN A 114 -6.00 7.70 -9.60
C ASN A 114 -5.20 6.82 -8.65
N LEU A 115 -5.29 5.51 -8.81
CA LEU A 115 -4.49 4.54 -8.04
C LEU A 115 -3.00 4.68 -8.36
N LYS A 116 -2.18 4.73 -7.32
CA LYS A 116 -0.72 4.65 -7.37
C LYS A 116 -0.26 3.50 -6.50
N VAL A 117 0.66 2.70 -7.01
CA VAL A 117 1.36 1.68 -6.22
C VAL A 117 2.41 2.39 -5.36
N THR A 118 2.36 2.20 -4.05
CA THR A 118 3.38 2.71 -3.13
C THR A 118 4.40 1.63 -2.77
N GLU A 119 3.95 0.38 -2.62
CA GLU A 119 4.81 -0.75 -2.31
C GLU A 119 4.20 -2.07 -2.83
N VAL A 120 5.08 -3.03 -3.16
CA VAL A 120 4.70 -4.43 -3.46
C VAL A 120 5.51 -5.35 -2.54
N ASN A 121 4.81 -6.08 -1.69
CA ASN A 121 5.36 -7.00 -0.71
C ASN A 121 5.27 -8.44 -1.21
N ILE A 122 6.40 -9.16 -1.20
CA ILE A 122 6.51 -10.56 -1.66
C ILE A 122 6.37 -11.50 -0.47
N SER A 123 5.17 -11.53 0.13
CA SER A 123 4.76 -12.49 1.15
C SER A 123 3.31 -12.21 1.55
N THR A 124 2.67 -13.18 2.21
CA THR A 124 1.44 -12.91 2.99
C THR A 124 1.66 -11.76 3.96
N TRP A 125 0.65 -10.91 4.18
CA TRP A 125 0.72 -9.85 5.18
C TRP A 125 1.13 -10.40 6.56
N PRO A 126 2.26 -9.96 7.16
CA PRO A 126 2.53 -10.23 8.56
C PRO A 126 1.65 -9.29 9.39
N THR A 127 0.38 -9.67 9.61
CA THR A 127 -0.51 -9.12 10.64
C THR A 127 -0.45 -7.59 10.86
N ARG A 128 -1.02 -6.81 9.93
CA ARG A 128 -1.29 -5.36 10.11
C ARG A 128 -2.75 -4.94 9.88
N VAL A 129 -3.56 -5.88 9.40
CA VAL A 129 -5.01 -5.83 9.50
C VAL A 129 -5.37 -7.01 10.40
N SER A 130 -5.64 -6.77 11.69
CA SER A 130 -6.56 -7.67 12.37
C SER A 130 -7.81 -7.64 11.51
N TRP A 131 -8.16 -8.76 10.86
CA TRP A 131 -9.44 -8.90 10.17
C TRP A 131 -10.46 -8.16 11.02
N PRO A 132 -11.07 -7.06 10.54
CA PRO A 132 -12.13 -6.42 11.29
C PRO A 132 -13.09 -7.55 11.62
N ARG A 133 -13.53 -7.66 12.88
CA ARG A 133 -14.65 -8.56 13.21
C ARG A 133 -15.70 -8.28 12.14
N LEU A 134 -15.95 -9.26 11.27
CA LEU A 134 -16.94 -9.15 10.22
C LEU A 134 -18.27 -8.98 10.96
N VAL A 135 -18.69 -7.74 11.17
CA VAL A 135 -20.05 -7.46 11.60
C VAL A 135 -20.85 -7.37 10.32
N SER A 136 -21.42 -8.50 9.92
CA SER A 136 -22.47 -8.52 8.90
C SER A 136 -23.60 -7.61 9.37
N THR A 137 -24.00 -6.65 8.55
CA THR A 137 -25.34 -6.08 8.61
C THR A 137 -26.36 -7.15 8.25
#